data_AF-A0A0S8G2C9-F1
#
_entry.id   AF-A0A0S8G2C9-F1
#
_cell.length_a   1.000
_cell.length_b   1.000
_cell.length_c   1.000
_cell.angle_alpha   90.00
_cell.angle_beta   90.00
_cell.angle_gamma   90.00
#
_symmetry.space_group_name_H-M   'P 1'
#
loop_
_entity.id
_entity.type
_entity.pdbx_description
1 polymer ?
#
loop_
_entity_poly.entity_id
_entity_poly.type
_entity_poly.pdbx_seq_one_letter_code
_entity_poly.pdbx_strand_id
1 'polypeptide(L)'
;DLVEQNWDTANIGRPERKVITNKDVYDLLVKHHPPVLFRAGERHQYCNIGYLLLAEIVEGVSGMEFDAFMKTNIFDPLGMDRTLVYSPLKNQAMPHRAYGFELSVDGTEYLPDDDHYQNGIAGSGGIYSTTGDMFKWDRALYTEKLVSRPTLDEAFTPAVLSDSSRVEYGFGWSVIPVENGVIVAHGGGWVGFRTFILRDITADKTVIQLCNMPGIHKGQLAFTIWDILHNREYALPRGSIAEVLLQTTHREGLEAAIQRYHELKADYPDKYAFDEGELNRLGYQLLGLDRIGDAIEIFRLNAEIFPESFNVYDSLGEAFMKNGERALAIENYEKSLELNPENANATAMLKLL
;
A
#
# COMPACT_ATOMS: atom_id res chain seq x y z
N ASP A 1 -16.15 7.13 -3.62
CA ASP A 1 -15.47 8.21 -2.89
C ASP A 1 -16.23 9.54 -3.07
N LEU A 2 -16.22 10.46 -2.09
CA LEU A 2 -16.85 11.79 -2.21
C LEU A 2 -16.25 12.57 -3.38
N VAL A 3 -14.93 12.48 -3.58
CA VAL A 3 -14.22 13.15 -4.67
C VAL A 3 -14.63 12.54 -6.01
N GLU A 4 -14.62 11.22 -6.15
CA GLU A 4 -15.05 10.54 -7.39
C GLU A 4 -16.49 10.89 -7.80
N GLN A 5 -17.38 11.08 -6.83
CA GLN A 5 -18.80 11.37 -7.08
C GLN A 5 -19.08 12.82 -7.46
N ASN A 6 -18.25 13.77 -6.99
CA ASN A 6 -18.57 15.20 -7.05
C ASN A 6 -17.51 16.05 -7.76
N TRP A 7 -16.32 15.50 -8.00
CA TRP A 7 -15.28 16.15 -8.78
C TRP A 7 -15.45 15.86 -10.27
N ASP A 8 -15.10 16.85 -11.10
CA ASP A 8 -15.10 16.72 -12.55
C ASP A 8 -13.93 15.83 -12.99
N THR A 9 -14.14 14.52 -12.94
CA THR A 9 -13.19 13.48 -13.36
C THR A 9 -13.27 13.19 -14.84
N ALA A 10 -14.10 13.90 -15.63
CA ALA A 10 -14.35 13.58 -17.04
C ALA A 10 -13.10 13.68 -17.95
N ASN A 11 -11.97 14.17 -17.43
CA ASN A 11 -10.70 14.26 -18.14
C ASN A 11 -9.53 13.70 -17.31
N ILE A 12 -9.68 12.51 -16.71
CA ILE A 12 -8.55 11.76 -16.13
C ILE A 12 -7.43 11.67 -17.20
N GLY A 13 -6.23 12.18 -16.89
CA GLY A 13 -5.09 12.21 -17.82
C GLY A 13 -4.84 13.53 -18.58
N ARG A 14 -5.49 14.65 -18.21
CA ARG A 14 -5.12 16.00 -18.69
C ARG A 14 -4.60 16.90 -17.55
N PRO A 15 -3.29 16.88 -17.25
CA PRO A 15 -2.71 17.60 -16.11
C PRO A 15 -2.97 19.11 -16.14
N GLU A 16 -3.06 19.73 -17.32
CA GLU A 16 -3.39 21.15 -17.44
C GLU A 16 -4.85 21.54 -17.10
N ARG A 17 -5.76 20.58 -16.83
CA ARG A 17 -7.21 20.89 -16.76
C ARG A 17 -8.01 20.43 -15.54
N LYS A 18 -7.38 20.11 -14.42
CA LYS A 18 -7.84 20.35 -13.02
C LYS A 18 -7.16 19.35 -12.07
N VAL A 19 -6.00 19.76 -11.56
CA VAL A 19 -5.41 19.14 -10.37
C VAL A 19 -6.24 19.59 -9.16
N ILE A 20 -6.69 18.65 -8.33
CA ILE A 20 -7.41 18.97 -7.09
C ILE A 20 -6.41 19.32 -5.98
N THR A 21 -6.75 20.34 -5.20
CA THR A 21 -5.96 20.87 -4.08
C THR A 21 -6.62 20.55 -2.74
N ASN A 22 -5.93 20.81 -1.63
CA ASN A 22 -6.53 20.65 -0.29
C ASN A 22 -7.80 21.49 -0.13
N LYS A 23 -7.76 22.74 -0.63
CA LYS A 23 -8.90 23.65 -0.62
C LYS A 23 -10.13 23.07 -1.31
N ASP A 24 -9.96 22.42 -2.45
CA ASP A 24 -11.07 21.82 -3.19
C ASP A 24 -11.73 20.68 -2.38
N VAL A 25 -10.92 19.83 -1.74
CA VAL A 25 -11.42 18.76 -0.87
C VAL A 25 -12.13 19.34 0.35
N TYR A 26 -11.56 20.38 0.96
CA TYR A 26 -12.18 21.10 2.07
C TYR A 26 -13.55 21.70 1.67
N ASP A 27 -13.62 22.37 0.54
CA ASP A 27 -14.86 22.97 0.02
C ASP A 27 -15.92 21.89 -0.26
N LEU A 28 -15.52 20.69 -0.73
CA LEU A 28 -16.42 19.54 -0.88
C LEU A 28 -16.92 19.02 0.48
N LEU A 29 -16.07 18.92 1.49
CA LEU A 29 -16.47 18.49 2.84
C LEU A 29 -17.47 19.47 3.46
N VAL A 30 -17.22 20.78 3.30
CA VAL A 30 -18.13 21.84 3.77
C VAL A 30 -19.45 21.82 3.00
N LYS A 31 -19.44 21.56 1.70
CA LYS A 31 -20.67 21.55 0.90
C LYS A 31 -21.54 20.32 1.17
N HIS A 32 -20.93 19.15 1.31
CA HIS A 32 -21.65 17.87 1.30
C HIS A 32 -21.86 17.27 2.69
N HIS A 33 -21.09 17.68 3.70
CA HIS A 33 -21.21 17.22 5.08
C HIS A 33 -21.38 15.69 5.20
N PRO A 34 -20.43 14.88 4.69
CA PRO A 34 -20.55 13.44 4.76
C PRO A 34 -20.70 12.98 6.22
N PRO A 35 -21.53 11.96 6.50
CA PRO A 35 -21.75 11.49 7.86
C PRO A 35 -20.46 10.92 8.44
N VAL A 36 -20.27 11.13 9.75
CA VAL A 36 -19.20 10.46 10.50
C VAL A 36 -19.48 8.96 10.59
N LEU A 37 -18.45 8.13 10.46
CA LEU A 37 -18.57 6.67 10.51
C LEU A 37 -18.70 6.13 11.95
N PHE A 38 -18.19 6.87 12.94
CA PHE A 38 -18.25 6.57 14.37
C PHE A 38 -17.87 7.81 15.18
N ARG A 39 -18.07 7.78 16.51
CA ARG A 39 -17.72 8.90 17.39
C ARG A 39 -16.21 8.99 17.60
N ALA A 40 -15.70 10.19 17.87
CA ALA A 40 -14.29 10.38 18.19
C ALA A 40 -13.85 9.49 19.37
N GLY A 41 -12.73 8.79 19.21
CA GLY A 41 -12.19 7.86 20.21
C GLY A 41 -12.89 6.50 20.26
N GLU A 42 -13.96 6.24 19.49
CA GLU A 42 -14.67 4.95 19.53
C GLU A 42 -13.92 3.84 18.78
N ARG A 43 -13.33 4.15 17.63
CA ARG A 43 -12.60 3.21 16.77
C ARG A 43 -11.40 3.90 16.14
N HIS A 44 -10.46 3.12 15.63
CA HIS A 44 -9.39 3.60 14.76
C HIS A 44 -9.68 3.23 13.31
N GLN A 45 -9.58 4.21 12.42
CA GLN A 45 -9.61 4.00 10.97
C GLN A 45 -8.64 4.98 10.33
N TYR A 46 -7.67 4.46 9.58
CA TYR A 46 -6.73 5.29 8.84
C TYR A 46 -7.49 6.18 7.85
N CYS A 47 -7.17 7.48 7.84
CA CYS A 47 -7.92 8.47 7.06
C CYS A 47 -6.99 9.56 6.51
N ASN A 48 -6.73 9.52 5.20
CA ASN A 48 -5.93 10.54 4.51
C ASN A 48 -6.56 11.95 4.63
N ILE A 49 -7.89 12.05 4.61
CA ILE A 49 -8.58 13.34 4.78
C ILE A 49 -8.23 13.97 6.13
N GLY A 50 -8.02 13.16 7.19
CA GLY A 50 -7.59 13.68 8.49
C GLY A 50 -6.26 14.43 8.42
N TYR A 51 -5.27 13.90 7.69
CA TYR A 51 -3.96 14.54 7.50
C TYR A 51 -4.01 15.77 6.58
N LEU A 52 -4.91 15.76 5.59
CA LEU A 52 -5.20 16.95 4.78
C LEU A 52 -5.74 18.09 5.66
N LEU A 53 -6.69 17.79 6.55
CA LEU A 53 -7.23 18.79 7.48
C LEU A 53 -6.18 19.29 8.48
N LEU A 54 -5.21 18.45 8.87
CA LEU A 54 -4.07 18.90 9.68
C LEU A 54 -3.19 19.90 8.92
N ALA A 55 -2.97 19.71 7.61
CA ALA A 55 -2.28 20.69 6.79
C ALA A 55 -3.06 22.02 6.71
N GLU A 56 -4.38 21.99 6.53
CA GLU A 56 -5.23 23.19 6.58
C GLU A 56 -5.17 23.92 7.93
N ILE A 57 -5.08 23.18 9.04
CA ILE A 57 -4.88 23.77 10.38
C ILE A 57 -3.52 24.47 10.46
N VAL A 58 -2.46 23.85 9.93
CA VAL A 58 -1.13 24.48 9.86
C VAL A 58 -1.18 25.78 9.07
N GLU A 59 -1.83 25.80 7.90
CA GLU A 59 -1.99 27.02 7.12
C GLU A 59 -2.80 28.09 7.87
N GLY A 60 -3.93 27.71 8.45
CA GLY A 60 -4.82 28.63 9.18
C GLY A 60 -4.17 29.25 10.42
N VAL A 61 -3.32 28.50 11.14
CA VAL A 61 -2.63 28.98 12.34
C VAL A 61 -1.36 29.77 12.01
N SER A 62 -0.59 29.32 11.02
CA SER A 62 0.68 29.97 10.65
C SER A 62 0.53 31.17 9.72
N GLY A 63 -0.57 31.22 8.95
CA GLY A 63 -0.74 32.17 7.85
C GLY A 63 0.17 31.91 6.64
N MET A 64 0.81 30.73 6.58
CA MET A 64 1.70 30.32 5.48
C MET A 64 1.02 29.22 4.66
N GLU A 65 1.25 29.20 3.33
CA GLU A 65 0.94 28.02 2.54
C GLU A 65 1.74 26.82 3.06
N PHE A 66 1.16 25.62 3.02
CA PHE A 66 1.71 24.44 3.68
C PHE A 66 3.09 24.06 3.13
N ASP A 67 3.32 24.18 1.83
CA ASP A 67 4.63 23.96 1.20
C ASP A 67 5.68 24.96 1.69
N ALA A 68 5.32 26.24 1.83
CA ALA A 68 6.19 27.27 2.38
C ALA A 68 6.47 27.03 3.88
N PHE A 69 5.47 26.61 4.66
CA PHE A 69 5.63 26.25 6.07
C PHE A 69 6.60 25.09 6.24
N MET A 70 6.40 23.99 5.51
CA MET A 70 7.26 22.80 5.56
C MET A 70 8.70 23.13 5.16
N LYS A 71 8.88 23.94 4.10
CA LYS A 71 10.21 24.39 3.69
C LYS A 71 10.91 25.19 4.79
N THR A 72 10.23 26.20 5.33
CA THR A 72 10.83 27.16 6.29
C THR A 72 11.08 26.55 7.66
N ASN A 73 10.16 25.71 8.15
CA ASN A 73 10.18 25.24 9.54
C ASN A 73 10.74 23.83 9.69
N ILE A 74 10.86 23.06 8.59
CA ILE A 74 11.33 21.67 8.64
C ILE A 74 12.50 21.46 7.67
N PHE A 75 12.33 21.70 6.37
CA PHE A 75 13.36 21.29 5.40
C PHE A 75 14.63 22.14 5.46
N ASP A 76 14.51 23.47 5.45
CA ASP A 76 15.66 24.38 5.49
C ASP A 76 16.46 24.25 6.81
N PRO A 77 15.82 24.21 8.01
CA PRO A 77 16.55 24.01 9.25
C PRO A 77 17.33 22.69 9.31
N LEU A 78 16.86 21.67 8.60
CA LEU A 78 17.50 20.35 8.54
C LEU A 78 18.48 20.20 7.37
N GLY A 79 18.56 21.19 6.48
CA GLY A 79 19.36 21.11 5.25
C GLY A 79 18.86 20.01 4.32
N MET A 80 17.55 19.81 4.23
CA MET A 80 16.90 18.84 3.33
C MET A 80 16.67 19.46 1.94
N ASP A 81 17.75 19.82 1.26
CA ASP A 81 17.73 20.64 0.03
C ASP A 81 17.11 19.95 -1.20
N ARG A 82 16.81 18.65 -1.10
CA ARG A 82 16.17 17.85 -2.14
C ARG A 82 14.81 17.33 -1.69
N THR A 83 14.17 18.03 -0.76
CA THR A 83 12.84 17.73 -0.23
C THR A 83 11.88 18.88 -0.46
N LEU A 84 10.67 18.58 -0.94
CA LEU A 84 9.60 19.56 -1.12
C LEU A 84 8.22 18.93 -0.93
N VAL A 85 7.22 19.78 -0.69
CA VAL A 85 5.82 19.42 -0.92
C VAL A 85 5.55 19.60 -2.42
N TYR A 86 5.41 18.48 -3.14
CA TYR A 86 5.17 18.45 -4.57
C TYR A 86 3.74 18.88 -4.91
N SER A 87 3.62 19.70 -5.94
CA SER A 87 2.38 19.95 -6.66
C SER A 87 2.69 20.11 -8.14
N PRO A 88 1.96 19.43 -9.04
CA PRO A 88 2.12 19.62 -10.49
C PRO A 88 1.84 21.07 -10.93
N LEU A 89 1.09 21.84 -10.13
CA LEU A 89 0.81 23.26 -10.38
C LEU A 89 2.03 24.16 -10.11
N LYS A 90 2.91 23.77 -9.19
CA LYS A 90 4.08 24.58 -8.75
C LYS A 90 5.41 24.01 -9.25
N ASN A 91 5.53 22.70 -9.47
CA ASN A 91 6.79 21.99 -9.66
C ASN A 91 6.90 21.32 -11.03
N GLN A 92 6.87 22.13 -12.09
CA GLN A 92 6.91 21.64 -13.48
C GLN A 92 8.29 21.10 -13.91
N ALA A 93 9.38 21.58 -13.29
CA ALA A 93 10.74 21.19 -13.64
C ALA A 93 11.45 20.52 -12.46
N MET A 94 11.64 19.19 -12.54
CA MET A 94 12.35 18.40 -11.54
C MET A 94 13.32 17.41 -12.23
N PRO A 95 14.51 17.87 -12.68
CA PRO A 95 15.40 17.08 -13.54
C PRO A 95 16.00 15.83 -12.88
N HIS A 96 15.87 15.71 -11.56
CA HIS A 96 16.39 14.58 -10.79
C HIS A 96 15.28 13.78 -10.08
N ARG A 97 14.00 13.95 -10.46
CA ARG A 97 12.92 13.11 -9.93
C ARG A 97 13.01 11.71 -10.52
N ALA A 98 12.64 10.71 -9.72
CA ALA A 98 12.21 9.43 -10.27
C ALA A 98 10.78 9.58 -10.81
N TYR A 99 10.45 8.81 -11.85
CA TYR A 99 9.08 8.67 -12.35
C TYR A 99 8.50 7.35 -11.86
N GLY A 100 7.23 7.37 -11.46
CA GLY A 100 6.49 6.19 -11.07
C GLY A 100 6.13 5.33 -12.28
N PHE A 101 6.12 4.01 -12.08
CA PHE A 101 5.69 3.04 -13.08
C PHE A 101 4.73 2.07 -12.44
N GLU A 102 3.86 1.46 -13.21
CA GLU A 102 3.12 0.25 -12.86
C GLU A 102 3.50 -0.89 -13.80
N LEU A 103 3.30 -2.13 -13.36
CA LEU A 103 3.42 -3.27 -14.27
C LEU A 103 2.10 -3.42 -15.02
N SER A 104 2.17 -3.61 -16.34
CA SER A 104 1.00 -3.90 -17.18
C SER A 104 0.20 -5.06 -16.62
N VAL A 105 -1.10 -5.10 -16.92
CA VAL A 105 -2.00 -6.15 -16.40
C VAL A 105 -1.52 -7.56 -16.78
N ASP A 106 -0.85 -7.68 -17.93
CA ASP A 106 -0.24 -8.93 -18.43
C ASP A 106 1.18 -9.21 -17.91
N GLY A 107 1.72 -8.34 -17.06
CA GLY A 107 3.02 -8.51 -16.43
C GLY A 107 4.22 -8.29 -17.36
N THR A 108 4.02 -7.83 -18.59
CA THR A 108 5.08 -7.81 -19.62
C THR A 108 5.82 -6.49 -19.78
N GLU A 109 5.21 -5.37 -19.39
CA GLU A 109 5.73 -4.03 -19.61
C GLU A 109 5.59 -3.15 -18.36
N TYR A 110 6.53 -2.23 -18.16
CA TYR A 110 6.39 -1.16 -17.18
C TYR A 110 5.77 0.06 -17.83
N LEU A 111 4.56 0.41 -17.40
CA LEU A 111 3.79 1.54 -17.89
C LEU A 111 4.01 2.75 -16.98
N PRO A 112 4.12 3.98 -17.50
CA PRO A 112 4.20 5.17 -16.67
C PRO A 112 2.96 5.33 -15.78
N ASP A 113 3.18 5.46 -14.46
CA ASP A 113 2.15 5.70 -13.45
C ASP A 113 2.70 6.73 -12.48
N ASP A 114 2.63 8.00 -12.86
CA ASP A 114 3.25 9.13 -12.14
C ASP A 114 2.33 10.35 -12.02
N ASP A 115 1.33 10.46 -12.89
CA ASP A 115 0.40 11.58 -12.95
C ASP A 115 -1.00 11.18 -12.50
N HIS A 116 -1.56 11.93 -11.56
CA HIS A 116 -2.90 11.75 -11.07
C HIS A 116 -3.50 13.10 -10.68
N TYR A 117 -4.79 13.31 -10.93
CA TYR A 117 -5.45 14.60 -10.67
C TYR A 117 -5.38 14.99 -9.18
N GLN A 118 -5.22 14.03 -8.27
CA GLN A 118 -5.03 14.25 -6.82
C GLN A 118 -3.60 14.62 -6.39
N ASN A 119 -2.65 14.73 -7.32
CA ASN A 119 -1.26 15.10 -7.01
C ASN A 119 -1.09 16.52 -6.44
N GLY A 120 -2.14 17.33 -6.40
CA GLY A 120 -2.13 18.64 -5.73
C GLY A 120 -2.53 18.60 -4.26
N ILE A 121 -2.88 17.43 -3.72
CA ILE A 121 -3.21 17.25 -2.30
C ILE A 121 -1.94 17.04 -1.49
N ALA A 122 -1.82 17.73 -0.36
CA ALA A 122 -0.73 17.65 0.60
C ALA A 122 -1.24 17.38 2.03
N GLY A 123 -0.32 16.99 2.92
CA GLY A 123 -0.60 16.67 4.32
C GLY A 123 -0.66 15.16 4.56
N SER A 124 -1.52 14.45 3.84
CA SER A 124 -1.58 12.97 3.84
C SER A 124 -0.47 12.30 3.04
N GLY A 125 0.21 13.07 2.20
CA GLY A 125 1.26 12.65 1.28
C GLY A 125 1.84 13.86 0.57
N GLY A 126 2.30 13.68 -0.66
CA GLY A 126 2.78 14.77 -1.51
C GLY A 126 4.20 15.27 -1.19
N ILE A 127 4.89 14.73 -0.19
CA ILE A 127 6.30 15.05 0.06
C ILE A 127 7.18 14.22 -0.86
N TYR A 128 7.99 14.90 -1.68
CA TYR A 128 9.03 14.28 -2.51
C TYR A 128 10.38 14.49 -1.81
N SER A 129 11.19 13.44 -1.71
CA SER A 129 12.45 13.48 -0.97
C SER A 129 13.47 12.48 -1.52
N THR A 130 14.63 12.40 -0.87
CA THR A 130 15.68 11.40 -1.12
C THR A 130 16.00 10.65 0.16
N THR A 131 16.60 9.46 0.07
CA THR A 131 17.02 8.71 1.27
C THR A 131 17.98 9.50 2.15
N GLY A 132 18.87 10.30 1.55
CA GLY A 132 19.81 11.15 2.28
C GLY A 132 19.13 12.26 3.10
N ASP A 133 18.10 12.91 2.54
CA ASP A 133 17.33 13.92 3.27
C ASP A 133 16.41 13.29 4.31
N MET A 134 15.74 12.19 3.99
CA MET A 134 14.96 11.42 4.96
C MET A 134 15.81 10.95 6.14
N PHE A 135 17.09 10.64 5.91
CA PHE A 135 18.02 10.32 7.00
C PHE A 135 18.33 11.56 7.87
N LYS A 136 18.52 12.75 7.29
CA LYS A 136 18.67 14.00 8.08
C LYS A 136 17.44 14.25 8.95
N TRP A 137 16.24 14.02 8.41
CA TRP A 137 14.98 14.10 9.16
C TRP A 137 14.92 13.08 10.31
N ASP A 138 15.23 11.82 10.04
CA ASP A 138 15.31 10.78 11.07
C ASP A 138 16.27 11.15 12.21
N ARG A 139 17.46 11.67 11.88
CA ARG A 139 18.43 12.13 12.89
C ARG A 139 17.88 13.29 13.73
N ALA A 140 17.14 14.21 13.12
CA ALA A 140 16.55 15.34 13.83
C ALA A 140 15.52 14.92 14.88
N LEU A 141 14.82 13.80 14.68
CA LEU A 141 13.84 13.26 15.61
C LEU A 141 14.46 12.62 16.88
N TYR A 142 15.79 12.57 16.99
CA TYR A 142 16.50 12.25 18.24
C TYR A 142 16.89 13.51 19.03
N THR A 143 16.51 14.69 18.53
CA THR A 143 16.84 16.00 19.11
C THR A 143 15.58 16.83 19.31
N GLU A 144 15.70 17.96 19.99
CA GLU A 144 14.59 18.93 20.14
C GLU A 144 14.65 20.05 19.07
N LYS A 145 15.32 19.81 17.94
CA LYS A 145 15.55 20.83 16.91
C LYS A 145 14.24 21.29 16.22
N LEU A 146 13.26 20.40 16.10
CA LEU A 146 11.97 20.70 15.48
C LEU A 146 10.87 20.95 16.52
N VAL A 147 10.74 20.03 17.48
CA VAL A 147 9.73 20.08 18.54
C VAL A 147 10.33 19.54 19.84
N SER A 148 9.68 19.81 20.97
CA SER A 148 10.13 19.35 22.28
C SER A 148 10.13 17.82 22.39
N ARG A 149 10.96 17.27 23.29
CA ARG A 149 11.00 15.84 23.57
C ARG A 149 9.65 15.27 24.01
N PRO A 150 8.87 15.92 24.91
CA PRO A 150 7.52 15.46 25.24
C PRO A 150 6.59 15.34 24.03
N THR A 151 6.69 16.24 23.06
CA THR A 151 5.89 16.18 21.81
C THR A 151 6.28 14.98 20.95
N LEU A 152 7.58 14.64 20.88
CA LEU A 152 8.04 13.44 20.18
C LEU A 152 7.61 12.15 20.90
N ASP A 153 7.70 12.13 22.23
CA ASP A 153 7.27 10.99 23.03
C ASP A 153 5.76 10.74 22.85
N GLU A 154 4.95 11.81 22.80
CA GLU A 154 3.52 11.71 22.46
C GLU A 154 3.30 11.14 21.05
N ALA A 155 4.04 11.65 20.05
CA ALA A 155 3.93 11.19 18.67
C ALA A 155 4.27 9.70 18.48
N PHE A 156 5.18 9.16 19.30
CA PHE A 156 5.58 7.75 19.29
C PHE A 156 4.83 6.89 20.31
N THR A 157 3.81 7.44 20.96
CA THR A 157 2.97 6.70 21.90
C THR A 157 1.71 6.15 21.21
N PRO A 158 1.38 4.86 21.41
CA PRO A 158 0.14 4.26 20.91
C PRO A 158 -1.10 4.98 21.45
N ALA A 159 -2.06 5.26 20.58
CA ALA A 159 -3.34 5.83 20.97
C ALA A 159 -4.16 4.89 21.86
N VAL A 160 -4.95 5.47 22.76
CA VAL A 160 -5.91 4.78 23.62
C VAL A 160 -7.31 5.24 23.28
N LEU A 161 -8.21 4.29 22.99
CA LEU A 161 -9.61 4.54 22.66
C LEU A 161 -10.44 4.77 23.92
N SER A 162 -11.67 5.25 23.73
CA SER A 162 -12.62 5.57 24.81
C SER A 162 -12.98 4.36 25.69
N ASP A 163 -12.85 3.15 25.16
CA ASP A 163 -13.04 1.89 25.88
C ASP A 163 -11.75 1.37 26.55
N SER A 164 -10.69 2.19 26.57
CA SER A 164 -9.34 1.85 27.04
C SER A 164 -8.58 0.81 26.21
N SER A 165 -9.12 0.39 25.06
CA SER A 165 -8.36 -0.43 24.12
C SER A 165 -7.23 0.37 23.47
N ARG A 166 -6.13 -0.33 23.15
CA ARG A 166 -4.92 0.27 22.59
C ARG A 166 -4.88 0.08 21.08
N VAL A 167 -4.46 1.11 20.38
CA VAL A 167 -4.21 1.10 18.93
C VAL A 167 -2.73 1.33 18.71
N GLU A 168 -2.08 0.46 17.93
CA GLU A 168 -0.65 0.53 17.60
C GLU A 168 -0.32 1.64 16.59
N TYR A 169 -0.86 2.84 16.81
CA TYR A 169 -0.71 4.01 15.98
C TYR A 169 -0.61 5.28 16.84
N GLY A 170 0.40 6.11 16.59
CA GLY A 170 0.64 7.42 17.22
C GLY A 170 0.37 8.58 16.25
N PHE A 171 1.08 9.69 16.38
CA PHE A 171 0.93 10.81 15.44
C PHE A 171 1.76 10.58 14.16
N GLY A 172 1.17 9.89 13.18
CA GLY A 172 1.81 9.61 11.90
C GLY A 172 2.73 8.41 11.90
N TRP A 173 2.59 7.51 12.87
CA TRP A 173 3.47 6.34 13.04
C TRP A 173 2.68 5.12 13.47
N SER A 174 2.90 3.99 12.81
CA SER A 174 2.65 2.68 13.43
C SER A 174 3.67 2.49 14.55
N VAL A 175 3.21 2.13 15.74
CA VAL A 175 4.05 1.96 16.93
C VAL A 175 4.05 0.49 17.33
N ILE A 176 5.14 -0.19 17.02
CA ILE A 176 5.27 -1.65 17.12
C ILE A 176 6.18 -1.96 18.31
N PRO A 177 5.65 -2.49 19.42
CA PRO A 177 6.48 -2.96 20.51
C PRO A 177 7.27 -4.19 20.07
N VAL A 178 8.56 -4.23 20.39
CA VAL A 178 9.43 -5.40 20.20
C VAL A 178 10.02 -5.82 21.54
N GLU A 179 10.50 -7.06 21.63
CA GLU A 179 10.98 -7.67 22.90
C GLU A 179 11.86 -6.75 23.75
N ASN A 180 12.75 -5.99 23.10
CA ASN A 180 13.70 -5.10 23.77
C ASN A 180 13.61 -3.63 23.30
N GLY A 181 12.42 -3.17 22.90
CA GLY A 181 12.32 -1.83 22.37
C GLY A 181 11.02 -1.44 21.70
N VAL A 182 11.09 -0.36 20.94
CA VAL A 182 9.97 0.16 20.15
C VAL A 182 10.44 0.49 18.75
N ILE A 183 9.70 -0.04 17.78
CA ILE A 183 9.83 0.38 16.38
C ILE A 183 8.70 1.37 16.09
N VAL A 184 9.06 2.49 15.46
CA VAL A 184 8.09 3.36 14.79
C VAL A 184 8.29 3.26 13.28
N ALA A 185 7.21 2.98 12.56
CA ALA A 185 7.26 2.75 11.13
C ALA A 185 6.09 3.43 10.42
N HIS A 186 6.27 3.71 9.14
CA HIS A 186 5.18 4.17 8.29
C HIS A 186 5.44 3.77 6.84
N GLY A 187 4.38 3.27 6.18
CA GLY A 187 4.39 3.00 4.76
C GLY A 187 3.94 4.21 3.95
N GLY A 188 4.33 4.26 2.69
CA GLY A 188 3.77 5.21 1.72
C GLY A 188 3.43 4.49 0.44
N GLY A 189 2.31 4.88 -0.16
CA GLY A 189 1.84 4.31 -1.42
C GLY A 189 1.05 5.35 -2.18
N TRP A 190 1.53 5.69 -3.36
CA TRP A 190 0.87 6.63 -4.24
C TRP A 190 1.40 6.43 -5.65
N VAL A 191 0.52 6.29 -6.65
CA VAL A 191 0.78 6.42 -8.10
C VAL A 191 2.21 6.02 -8.51
N GLY A 192 2.41 4.74 -8.79
CA GLY A 192 3.71 4.16 -9.16
C GLY A 192 4.76 4.08 -8.05
N PHE A 193 4.58 4.72 -6.89
CA PHE A 193 5.54 4.72 -5.80
C PHE A 193 5.11 3.88 -4.60
N ARG A 194 6.07 3.19 -3.99
CA ARG A 194 5.94 2.51 -2.70
C ARG A 194 7.15 2.86 -1.84
N THR A 195 6.90 3.32 -0.63
CA THR A 195 7.94 3.75 0.30
C THR A 195 7.71 3.13 1.67
N PHE A 196 8.78 3.02 2.44
CA PHE A 196 8.69 2.55 3.82
C PHE A 196 9.81 3.18 4.64
N ILE A 197 9.48 3.63 5.84
CA ILE A 197 10.47 3.96 6.85
C ILE A 197 10.22 3.10 8.09
N LEU A 198 11.30 2.56 8.65
CA LEU A 198 11.30 1.80 9.89
C LEU A 198 12.41 2.36 10.78
N ARG A 199 12.05 2.73 12.02
CA ARG A 199 12.98 3.28 13.01
C ARG A 199 12.89 2.48 14.29
N ASP A 200 13.94 1.74 14.63
CA ASP A 200 14.14 1.23 15.98
C ASP A 200 14.73 2.37 16.82
N ILE A 201 13.85 3.07 17.54
CA ILE A 201 14.21 4.27 18.31
C ILE A 201 14.94 3.93 19.61
N THR A 202 15.00 2.65 19.97
CA THR A 202 15.72 2.14 21.14
C THR A 202 17.13 1.68 20.82
N ALA A 203 17.37 1.14 19.61
CA ALA A 203 18.66 0.66 19.17
C ALA A 203 19.41 1.61 18.23
N ASP A 204 18.83 2.78 17.94
CA ASP A 204 19.30 3.76 16.96
C ASP A 204 19.59 3.13 15.58
N LYS A 205 18.58 2.49 15.00
CA LYS A 205 18.66 1.86 13.68
C LYS A 205 17.48 2.28 12.84
N THR A 206 17.76 2.72 11.61
CA THR A 206 16.75 3.20 10.68
C THR A 206 16.95 2.58 9.30
N VAL A 207 15.85 2.15 8.69
CA VAL A 207 15.78 1.67 7.31
C VAL A 207 14.83 2.59 6.54
N ILE A 208 15.31 3.14 5.41
CA ILE A 208 14.53 4.00 4.52
C ILE A 208 14.53 3.36 3.14
N GLN A 209 13.34 3.06 2.63
CA GLN A 209 13.12 2.44 1.33
C GLN A 209 12.24 3.35 0.47
N LEU A 210 12.73 3.69 -0.72
CA LEU A 210 11.99 4.43 -1.75
C LEU A 210 11.99 3.59 -3.04
N CYS A 211 10.81 3.28 -3.58
CA CYS A 211 10.65 2.52 -4.81
C CYS A 211 9.63 3.20 -5.73
N ASN A 212 9.92 3.18 -7.03
CA ASN A 212 9.09 3.73 -8.09
C ASN A 212 8.39 2.66 -8.93
N MET A 213 8.07 1.50 -8.32
CA MET A 213 7.20 0.47 -8.91
C MET A 213 6.30 -0.18 -7.84
N PRO A 214 5.02 -0.46 -8.15
CA PRO A 214 4.14 -1.27 -7.35
C PRO A 214 4.53 -2.73 -7.57
N GLY A 215 5.07 -3.38 -6.55
CA GLY A 215 5.51 -4.76 -6.66
C GLY A 215 6.55 -5.15 -5.62
N ILE A 216 7.24 -4.18 -5.02
CA ILE A 216 8.12 -4.50 -3.89
C ILE A 216 7.27 -4.76 -2.65
N HIS A 217 7.38 -6.01 -2.18
CA HIS A 217 6.78 -6.55 -0.97
C HIS A 217 6.71 -5.53 0.16
N LYS A 218 5.49 -5.15 0.51
CA LYS A 218 5.04 -4.17 1.51
C LYS A 218 5.90 -4.17 2.80
N GLY A 219 7.04 -3.49 2.78
CA GLY A 219 7.98 -3.42 3.92
C GLY A 219 8.80 -4.67 4.20
N GLN A 220 8.62 -5.80 3.50
CA GLN A 220 9.37 -7.04 3.79
C GLN A 220 10.87 -6.83 3.65
N LEU A 221 11.33 -6.15 2.59
CA LEU A 221 12.74 -5.82 2.42
C LEU A 221 13.25 -4.98 3.59
N ALA A 222 12.47 -4.01 4.07
CA ALA A 222 12.84 -3.18 5.21
C ALA A 222 12.97 -4.02 6.50
N PHE A 223 12.08 -4.99 6.73
CA PHE A 223 12.17 -5.92 7.86
C PHE A 223 13.34 -6.91 7.73
N THR A 224 13.61 -7.45 6.54
CA THR A 224 14.81 -8.28 6.29
C THR A 224 16.09 -7.49 6.60
N ILE A 225 16.18 -6.23 6.16
CA ILE A 225 17.31 -5.36 6.49
C ILE A 225 17.37 -5.13 8.01
N TRP A 226 16.23 -4.92 8.67
CA TRP A 226 16.17 -4.78 10.11
C TRP A 226 16.68 -6.03 10.85
N ASP A 227 16.30 -7.23 10.41
CA ASP A 227 16.81 -8.49 10.98
C ASP A 227 18.34 -8.59 10.83
N ILE A 228 18.87 -8.24 9.65
CA ILE A 228 20.31 -8.17 9.40
C ILE A 228 20.97 -7.19 10.38
N LEU A 229 20.43 -5.98 10.54
CA LEU A 229 20.96 -4.97 11.46
C LEU A 229 20.93 -5.43 12.92
N HIS A 230 20.07 -6.39 13.27
CA HIS A 230 19.94 -6.96 14.62
C HIS A 230 20.65 -8.30 14.79
N ASN A 231 21.39 -8.78 13.78
CA ASN A 231 21.98 -10.10 13.76
C ASN A 231 20.97 -11.22 14.06
N ARG A 232 19.73 -11.05 13.59
CA ARG A 232 18.67 -12.07 13.66
C ARG A 232 18.75 -12.96 12.43
N GLU A 233 18.17 -14.15 12.54
CA GLU A 233 17.93 -14.98 11.37
C GLU A 233 17.01 -14.24 10.40
N TYR A 234 17.34 -14.27 9.11
CA TYR A 234 16.61 -13.56 8.07
C TYR A 234 16.44 -14.45 6.84
N ALA A 235 15.34 -14.23 6.11
CA ALA A 235 15.13 -14.78 4.79
C ALA A 235 15.30 -13.67 3.74
N LEU A 236 16.01 -13.98 2.67
CA LEU A 236 16.01 -13.09 1.51
C LEU A 236 14.63 -13.09 0.87
N PRO A 237 14.12 -11.93 0.42
CA PRO A 237 12.85 -11.87 -0.28
C PRO A 237 12.92 -12.73 -1.54
N ARG A 238 11.93 -13.59 -1.71
CA ARG A 238 11.80 -14.45 -2.89
C ARG A 238 11.04 -13.70 -3.99
N GLY A 239 11.38 -13.99 -5.25
CA GLY A 239 10.66 -13.48 -6.41
C GLY A 239 9.23 -14.01 -6.48
N SER A 240 8.33 -13.25 -7.09
CA SER A 240 6.94 -13.65 -7.34
C SER A 240 6.91 -14.75 -8.41
N ILE A 241 6.45 -15.96 -8.09
CA ILE A 241 6.23 -16.98 -9.13
C ILE A 241 5.05 -16.57 -10.01
N ALA A 242 4.05 -15.88 -9.43
CA ALA A 242 2.88 -15.39 -10.16
C ALA A 242 3.27 -14.51 -11.35
N GLU A 243 4.24 -13.60 -11.16
CA GLU A 243 4.74 -12.73 -12.23
C GLU A 243 5.42 -13.51 -13.35
N VAL A 244 6.27 -14.49 -13.00
CA VAL A 244 6.94 -15.34 -14.00
C VAL A 244 5.90 -16.13 -14.79
N LEU A 245 4.94 -16.73 -14.11
CA LEU A 245 3.89 -17.51 -14.74
C LEU A 245 2.97 -16.67 -15.60
N LEU A 246 2.60 -15.47 -15.17
CA LEU A 246 1.79 -14.56 -15.97
C LEU A 246 2.51 -14.25 -17.29
N GLN A 247 3.78 -13.85 -17.23
CA GLN A 247 4.60 -13.58 -18.41
C GLN A 247 4.70 -14.80 -19.33
N THR A 248 4.94 -16.00 -18.79
CA THR A 248 4.96 -17.24 -19.57
C THR A 248 3.59 -17.54 -20.19
N THR A 249 2.50 -17.34 -19.44
CA THR A 249 1.13 -17.56 -19.92
C THR A 249 0.79 -16.63 -21.10
N HIS A 250 1.34 -15.42 -21.13
CA HIS A 250 1.17 -14.48 -22.25
C HIS A 250 2.03 -14.81 -23.47
N ARG A 251 3.28 -15.27 -23.25
CA ARG A 251 4.22 -15.54 -24.34
C ARG A 251 4.07 -16.92 -24.97
N GLU A 252 3.75 -17.92 -24.16
CA GLU A 252 3.87 -19.34 -24.49
C GLU A 252 2.59 -20.14 -24.19
N GLY A 253 1.65 -19.58 -23.44
CA GLY A 253 0.37 -20.21 -23.08
C GLY A 253 0.37 -20.86 -21.68
N LEU A 254 -0.81 -21.23 -21.21
CA LEU A 254 -1.03 -21.71 -19.84
C LEU A 254 -0.31 -23.04 -19.55
N GLU A 255 -0.34 -23.99 -20.48
CA GLU A 255 0.34 -25.28 -20.30
C GLU A 255 1.84 -25.10 -20.06
N ALA A 256 2.48 -24.20 -20.82
CA ALA A 256 3.87 -23.84 -20.63
C ALA A 256 4.12 -23.18 -19.27
N ALA A 257 3.19 -22.34 -18.79
CA ALA A 257 3.28 -21.74 -17.46
C ALA A 257 3.17 -22.80 -16.34
N ILE A 258 2.25 -23.74 -16.41
CA ILE A 258 2.11 -24.80 -15.41
C ILE A 258 3.37 -25.70 -15.40
N GLN A 259 3.89 -26.06 -16.57
CA GLN A 259 5.17 -26.76 -16.66
C GLN A 259 6.30 -25.95 -16.02
N ARG A 260 6.34 -24.65 -16.29
CA ARG A 260 7.33 -23.73 -15.72
C ARG A 260 7.24 -23.62 -14.19
N TYR A 261 6.04 -23.67 -13.63
CA TYR A 261 5.82 -23.71 -12.18
C TYR A 261 6.54 -24.91 -11.55
N HIS A 262 6.33 -26.10 -12.10
CA HIS A 262 6.93 -27.33 -11.56
C HIS A 262 8.45 -27.34 -11.70
N GLU A 263 8.99 -26.90 -12.84
CA GLU A 263 10.43 -26.74 -13.05
C GLU A 263 11.05 -25.80 -12.03
N LEU A 264 10.49 -24.59 -11.88
CA LEU A 264 11.04 -23.59 -10.97
C LEU A 264 10.92 -24.02 -9.51
N LYS A 265 9.86 -24.74 -9.14
CA LYS A 265 9.68 -25.28 -7.79
C LYS A 265 10.72 -26.35 -7.46
N ALA A 266 11.09 -27.17 -8.43
CA ALA A 266 12.10 -28.21 -8.27
C ALA A 266 13.52 -27.63 -8.25
N ASP A 267 13.84 -26.75 -9.21
CA ASP A 267 15.21 -26.29 -9.45
C ASP A 267 15.58 -25.05 -8.62
N TYR A 268 14.59 -24.22 -8.26
CA TYR A 268 14.81 -22.92 -7.60
C TYR A 268 13.82 -22.65 -6.45
N PRO A 269 13.60 -23.58 -5.50
CA PRO A 269 12.62 -23.44 -4.42
C PRO A 269 12.86 -22.24 -3.49
N ASP A 270 14.11 -21.79 -3.39
CA ASP A 270 14.49 -20.65 -2.54
C ASP A 270 14.52 -19.31 -3.29
N LYS A 271 14.41 -19.34 -4.62
CA LYS A 271 14.46 -18.13 -5.45
C LYS A 271 13.08 -17.49 -5.62
N TYR A 272 12.02 -18.31 -5.65
CA TYR A 272 10.65 -17.85 -5.86
C TYR A 272 9.74 -18.28 -4.71
N ALA A 273 8.73 -17.46 -4.44
CA ALA A 273 7.65 -17.82 -3.53
C ALA A 273 6.71 -18.81 -4.24
N PHE A 274 6.36 -19.92 -3.59
CA PHE A 274 5.47 -20.96 -4.15
C PHE A 274 4.25 -21.20 -3.26
N ASP A 275 3.89 -20.22 -2.43
CA ASP A 275 2.74 -20.29 -1.55
C ASP A 275 1.41 -20.11 -2.28
N GLU A 276 0.33 -20.44 -1.59
CA GLU A 276 -1.04 -20.35 -2.07
C GLU A 276 -1.39 -18.96 -2.62
N GLY A 277 -0.89 -17.91 -1.95
CA GLY A 277 -1.18 -16.53 -2.30
C GLY A 277 -0.63 -16.12 -3.67
N GLU A 278 0.47 -16.74 -4.11
CA GLU A 278 1.03 -16.49 -5.44
C GLU A 278 0.15 -17.04 -6.56
N LEU A 279 -0.28 -18.31 -6.46
CA LEU A 279 -1.20 -18.89 -7.44
C LEU A 279 -2.56 -18.19 -7.40
N ASN A 280 -3.03 -17.80 -6.21
CA ASN A 280 -4.27 -17.04 -6.06
C ASN A 280 -4.17 -15.69 -6.78
N ARG A 281 -3.06 -14.97 -6.60
CA ARG A 281 -2.78 -13.70 -7.29
C ARG A 281 -2.82 -13.87 -8.80
N LEU A 282 -2.14 -14.89 -9.32
CA LEU A 282 -2.13 -15.19 -10.76
C LEU A 282 -3.55 -15.45 -11.29
N GLY A 283 -4.34 -16.26 -10.58
CA GLY A 283 -5.72 -16.55 -10.95
C GLY A 283 -6.57 -15.27 -11.08
N TYR A 284 -6.49 -14.37 -10.10
CA TYR A 284 -7.20 -13.08 -10.16
C TYR A 284 -6.67 -12.14 -11.25
N GLN A 285 -5.36 -12.13 -11.52
CA GLN A 285 -4.80 -11.37 -12.65
C GLN A 285 -5.37 -11.87 -13.98
N LEU A 286 -5.47 -13.18 -14.17
CA LEU A 286 -6.09 -13.80 -15.35
C LEU A 286 -7.59 -13.51 -15.43
N LEU A 287 -8.32 -13.50 -14.32
CA LEU A 287 -9.72 -13.06 -14.30
C LEU A 287 -9.87 -11.60 -14.71
N GLY A 288 -8.96 -10.71 -14.27
CA GLY A 288 -8.93 -9.30 -14.66
C GLY A 288 -8.67 -9.09 -16.15
N LEU A 289 -7.93 -10.02 -16.77
CA LEU A 289 -7.66 -10.08 -18.21
C LEU A 289 -8.77 -10.77 -19.03
N ASP A 290 -9.87 -11.14 -18.38
CA ASP A 290 -10.98 -11.93 -18.97
C ASP A 290 -10.56 -13.31 -19.51
N ARG A 291 -9.41 -13.84 -19.05
CA ARG A 291 -8.92 -15.19 -19.34
C ARG A 291 -9.50 -16.20 -18.35
N ILE A 292 -10.83 -16.30 -18.32
CA ILE A 292 -11.58 -17.03 -17.28
C ILE A 292 -11.18 -18.52 -17.24
N GLY A 293 -11.05 -19.17 -18.40
CA GLY A 293 -10.64 -20.58 -18.46
C GLY A 293 -9.25 -20.82 -17.87
N ASP A 294 -8.28 -19.94 -18.16
CA ASP A 294 -6.93 -20.08 -17.63
C ASP A 294 -6.90 -19.83 -16.11
N ALA A 295 -7.70 -18.87 -15.63
CA ALA A 295 -7.84 -18.61 -14.21
C ALA A 295 -8.39 -19.83 -13.45
N ILE A 296 -9.41 -20.52 -14.00
CA ILE A 296 -9.97 -21.74 -13.41
C ILE A 296 -8.90 -22.81 -13.25
N GLU A 297 -8.07 -23.04 -14.28
CA GLU A 297 -6.99 -24.03 -14.21
C GLU A 297 -5.92 -23.65 -13.18
N ILE A 298 -5.56 -22.37 -13.06
CA ILE A 298 -4.64 -21.91 -12.02
C ILE A 298 -5.23 -22.08 -10.62
N PHE A 299 -6.52 -21.78 -10.41
CA PHE A 299 -7.18 -21.99 -9.13
C PHE A 299 -7.33 -23.49 -8.80
N ARG A 300 -7.57 -24.35 -9.80
CA ARG A 300 -7.54 -25.82 -9.63
C ARG A 300 -6.16 -26.30 -9.19
N LEU A 301 -5.10 -25.85 -9.86
CA LEU A 301 -3.72 -26.14 -9.45
C LEU A 301 -3.47 -25.68 -8.00
N ASN A 302 -3.98 -24.51 -7.62
CA ASN A 302 -3.86 -24.00 -6.26
C ASN A 302 -4.57 -24.92 -5.24
N ALA A 303 -5.80 -25.34 -5.53
CA ALA A 303 -6.58 -26.24 -4.69
C ALA A 303 -5.97 -27.65 -4.59
N GLU A 304 -5.31 -28.13 -5.65
CA GLU A 304 -4.59 -29.40 -5.61
C GLU A 304 -3.37 -29.34 -4.67
N ILE A 305 -2.63 -28.22 -4.69
CA ILE A 305 -1.41 -28.05 -3.90
C ILE A 305 -1.72 -27.69 -2.44
N PHE A 306 -2.81 -26.95 -2.20
CA PHE A 306 -3.22 -26.46 -0.88
C PHE A 306 -4.66 -26.89 -0.53
N PRO A 307 -4.96 -28.20 -0.46
CA PRO A 307 -6.33 -28.72 -0.32
C PRO A 307 -7.00 -28.41 1.03
N GLU A 308 -6.23 -27.97 2.03
CA GLU A 308 -6.75 -27.61 3.36
C GLU A 308 -7.02 -26.11 3.50
N SER A 309 -6.72 -25.31 2.48
CA SER A 309 -7.03 -23.89 2.50
C SER A 309 -8.47 -23.64 2.07
N PHE A 310 -9.26 -22.97 2.89
CA PHE A 310 -10.61 -22.58 2.47
C PHE A 310 -10.60 -21.53 1.33
N ASN A 311 -9.52 -20.74 1.25
CA ASN A 311 -9.42 -19.61 0.34
C ASN A 311 -9.29 -20.05 -1.13
N VAL A 312 -8.58 -21.15 -1.41
CA VAL A 312 -8.46 -21.69 -2.78
C VAL A 312 -9.80 -22.13 -3.36
N TYR A 313 -10.69 -22.69 -2.54
CA TYR A 313 -12.03 -23.07 -2.97
C TYR A 313 -12.95 -21.86 -3.11
N ASP A 314 -12.82 -20.85 -2.24
CA ASP A 314 -13.56 -19.59 -2.38
C ASP A 314 -13.24 -18.91 -3.74
N SER A 315 -11.95 -18.73 -4.04
CA SER A 315 -11.49 -18.14 -5.30
C SER A 315 -11.83 -18.99 -6.53
N LEU A 316 -11.77 -20.33 -6.44
CA LEU A 316 -12.21 -21.22 -7.51
C LEU A 316 -13.72 -21.13 -7.75
N GLY A 317 -14.51 -21.00 -6.68
CA GLY A 317 -15.96 -20.75 -6.76
C GLY A 317 -16.30 -19.44 -7.48
N GLU A 318 -15.55 -18.37 -7.20
CA GLU A 318 -15.70 -17.09 -7.91
C GLU A 318 -15.39 -17.20 -9.41
N ALA A 319 -14.35 -17.96 -9.78
CA ALA A 319 -13.99 -18.19 -11.17
C ALA A 319 -15.09 -18.97 -11.92
N PHE A 320 -15.64 -20.03 -11.31
CA PHE A 320 -16.77 -20.77 -11.88
C PHE A 320 -18.03 -19.90 -11.99
N MET A 321 -18.29 -19.04 -11.01
CA MET A 321 -19.39 -18.07 -11.09
C MET A 321 -19.24 -17.16 -12.30
N LYS A 322 -18.03 -16.62 -12.51
CA LYS A 322 -17.75 -15.75 -13.64
C LYS A 322 -17.88 -16.48 -14.98
N ASN A 323 -17.56 -17.79 -15.02
CA ASN A 323 -17.74 -18.63 -16.20
C ASN A 323 -19.18 -19.12 -16.43
N GLY A 324 -20.11 -18.84 -15.51
CA GLY A 324 -21.52 -19.29 -15.58
C GLY A 324 -21.76 -20.72 -15.08
N GLU A 325 -20.74 -21.38 -14.51
CA GLU A 325 -20.78 -22.76 -14.02
C GLU A 325 -21.30 -22.82 -12.57
N ARG A 326 -22.58 -22.45 -12.38
CA ARG A 326 -23.17 -22.28 -11.04
C ARG A 326 -23.08 -23.51 -10.13
N ALA A 327 -23.27 -24.71 -10.68
CA ALA A 327 -23.22 -25.92 -9.88
C ALA A 327 -21.83 -26.14 -9.26
N LEU A 328 -20.77 -25.90 -10.05
CA LEU A 328 -19.39 -26.01 -9.59
C LEU A 328 -19.01 -24.87 -8.65
N ALA A 329 -19.56 -23.67 -8.84
CA ALA A 329 -19.42 -22.59 -7.89
C ALA A 329 -19.99 -22.94 -6.51
N ILE A 330 -21.22 -23.48 -6.46
CA ILE A 330 -21.87 -23.90 -5.20
C ILE A 330 -20.99 -24.93 -4.48
N GLU A 331 -20.56 -25.98 -5.18
CA GLU A 331 -19.69 -27.03 -4.62
C GLU A 331 -18.43 -26.46 -3.96
N ASN A 332 -17.78 -25.49 -4.62
CA ASN A 332 -16.56 -24.87 -4.12
C ASN A 332 -16.81 -23.93 -2.93
N TYR A 333 -17.88 -23.14 -2.93
CA TYR A 333 -18.22 -22.32 -1.76
C TYR A 333 -18.62 -23.18 -0.55
N GLU A 334 -19.35 -24.28 -0.78
CA GLU A 334 -19.66 -25.25 0.28
C GLU A 334 -18.39 -25.88 0.86
N LYS A 335 -17.43 -26.26 -0.01
CA LYS A 335 -16.13 -26.78 0.43
C LYS A 335 -15.33 -25.76 1.23
N SER A 336 -15.35 -24.49 0.82
CA SER A 336 -14.73 -23.39 1.56
C SER A 336 -15.33 -23.25 2.96
N LEU A 337 -16.65 -23.33 3.10
CA LEU A 337 -17.34 -23.26 4.40
C LEU A 337 -17.13 -24.51 5.27
N GLU A 338 -16.90 -25.68 4.68
CA GLU A 338 -16.50 -26.88 5.43
C GLU A 338 -15.15 -26.67 6.13
N LEU A 339 -14.19 -26.06 5.43
CA LEU A 339 -12.86 -25.78 5.95
C LEU A 339 -12.83 -24.55 6.88
N ASN A 340 -13.67 -23.55 6.60
CA ASN A 340 -13.81 -22.35 7.43
C ASN A 340 -15.27 -21.86 7.46
N PRO A 341 -16.04 -22.25 8.50
CA PRO A 341 -17.44 -21.82 8.65
C PRO A 341 -17.65 -20.31 8.79
N GLU A 342 -16.60 -19.54 9.09
CA GLU A 342 -16.66 -18.08 9.23
C GLU A 342 -16.38 -17.32 7.92
N ASN A 343 -16.19 -18.03 6.79
CA ASN A 343 -16.01 -17.36 5.49
C ASN A 343 -17.29 -16.61 5.07
N ALA A 344 -17.29 -15.30 5.33
CA ALA A 344 -18.39 -14.41 5.01
C ALA A 344 -18.64 -14.26 3.50
N ASN A 345 -17.59 -14.39 2.67
CA ASN A 345 -17.71 -14.27 1.21
C ASN A 345 -18.50 -15.45 0.65
N ALA A 346 -18.03 -16.69 0.89
CA ALA A 346 -18.75 -17.91 0.49
C ALA A 346 -20.20 -17.91 0.99
N THR A 347 -20.44 -17.50 2.24
CA THR A 347 -21.80 -17.37 2.80
C THR A 347 -22.66 -16.37 2.03
N ALA A 348 -22.09 -15.24 1.61
CA ALA A 348 -22.80 -14.23 0.84
C ALA A 348 -23.08 -14.72 -0.59
N MET A 349 -22.10 -15.34 -1.24
CA MET A 349 -22.22 -15.83 -2.62
C MET A 349 -23.25 -16.95 -2.75
N LEU A 350 -23.31 -17.89 -1.81
CA LEU A 350 -24.34 -18.94 -1.79
C LEU A 350 -25.76 -18.40 -1.62
N LYS A 351 -25.95 -17.22 -1.03
CA LYS A 351 -27.28 -16.57 -0.94
C LYS A 351 -27.72 -15.92 -2.25
N LEU A 352 -26.78 -15.66 -3.16
CA LEU A 352 -27.04 -15.05 -4.47
C LEU A 352 -27.27 -16.09 -5.57
N LEU A 353 -26.95 -17.35 -5.30
CA LEU A 353 -27.04 -18.52 -6.17
C LEU A 353 -28.36 -19.27 -5.96
#